data_AF-A0A1I7PHH0-F1
#
_entry.id   AF-A0A1I7PHH0-F1
#
_cell.length_a   1.000
_cell.length_b   1.000
_cell.length_c   1.000
_cell.angle_alpha   90.00
_cell.angle_beta   90.00
_cell.angle_gamma   90.00
#
_symmetry.space_group_name_H-M   'P 1'
#
loop_
_entity.id
_entity.type
_entity.pdbx_description
1 polymer ?
#
loop_
_entity_poly.entity_id
_entity_poly.type
_entity_poly.pdbx_seq_one_letter_code
_entity_poly.pdbx_strand_id
1 'polypeptide(L)'
;MSAPATTHADAGHHEPSKFHFYIQVAMILAVVTGIEVVLIYLPLAKWVVVTALLTLSAGKFLAVIFYFMHLRWDKVFCTILFFIGLVLAGFTLWALLHLFGAQASIPLTATAGLLLF
;
A
#
# COMPACT_ATOMS: atom_id res chain seq x y z
N MET A 1 53.23 39.67 2.34
CA MET A 1 52.96 38.48 3.16
C MET A 1 51.51 38.06 2.90
N SER A 2 51.30 37.17 1.94
CA SER A 2 49.97 36.66 1.60
C SER A 2 49.74 35.39 2.42
N ALA A 3 48.72 35.39 3.28
CA ALA A 3 48.31 34.22 4.04
C ALA A 3 47.83 33.11 3.07
N PRO A 4 48.11 31.83 3.35
CA PRO A 4 47.53 30.75 2.57
C PRO A 4 46.04 30.71 2.85
N ALA A 5 45.23 30.79 1.80
CA ALA A 5 43.82 30.45 1.90
C ALA A 5 43.74 28.99 2.34
N THR A 6 43.23 28.75 3.55
CA THR A 6 42.79 27.44 3.97
C THR A 6 41.64 27.04 3.04
N THR A 7 41.96 26.24 2.03
CA THR A 7 40.99 25.46 1.29
C THR A 7 40.34 24.51 2.29
N HIS A 8 39.20 24.94 2.85
CA HIS A 8 38.25 24.02 3.45
C HIS A 8 37.65 23.20 2.30
N ALA A 9 38.40 22.18 1.87
CA ALA A 9 37.82 21.00 1.25
C ALA A 9 37.04 20.30 2.35
N ASP A 10 35.85 20.85 2.66
CA ASP A 10 34.88 20.19 3.51
C ASP A 10 34.48 18.91 2.78
N ALA A 11 34.96 17.81 3.35
CA ALA A 11 34.71 16.48 2.88
C ALA A 11 33.20 16.30 2.75
N GLY A 12 32.73 16.05 1.52
CA GLY A 12 31.36 15.65 1.26
C GLY A 12 31.01 14.47 2.16
N HIS A 13 30.34 14.76 3.28
CA HIS A 13 29.99 13.77 4.27
C HIS A 13 29.08 12.73 3.63
N HIS A 14 29.67 11.56 3.41
CA HIS A 14 29.02 10.34 2.99
C HIS A 14 27.79 10.07 3.85
N GLU A 15 26.59 10.31 3.32
CA GLU A 15 25.34 9.72 3.81
C GLU A 15 24.79 8.57 2.91
N PRO A 16 25.61 7.64 2.36
CA PRO A 16 25.16 6.61 1.42
C PRO A 16 24.42 5.43 2.08
N SER A 17 24.32 5.35 3.41
CA SER A 17 23.78 4.15 4.08
C SER A 17 22.26 4.04 3.97
N LYS A 18 21.53 5.16 3.98
CA LYS A 18 20.06 5.14 3.99
C LYS A 18 19.54 4.80 2.60
N PHE A 19 20.11 5.42 1.57
CA PHE A 19 19.68 5.28 0.18
C PHE A 19 19.80 3.83 -0.34
N HIS A 20 20.88 3.13 0.00
CA HIS A 20 21.04 1.70 -0.35
C HIS A 20 19.96 0.81 0.26
N PHE A 21 19.53 1.09 1.49
CA PHE A 21 18.48 0.33 2.14
C PHE A 21 17.12 0.50 1.45
N TYR A 22 16.79 1.72 1.03
CA TYR A 22 15.57 2.00 0.24
C TYR A 22 15.55 1.23 -1.08
N ILE A 23 16.66 1.28 -1.82
CA ILE A 23 16.79 0.56 -3.10
C ILE A 23 16.70 -0.96 -2.89
N GLN A 24 17.26 -1.48 -1.80
CA GLN A 24 17.17 -2.91 -1.48
C GLN A 24 15.72 -3.36 -1.22
N VAL A 25 14.95 -2.57 -0.45
CA VAL A 25 13.53 -2.86 -0.22
C VAL A 25 12.72 -2.74 -1.52
N ALA A 26 13.03 -1.75 -2.37
CA ALA A 26 12.46 -1.61 -3.71
C ALA A 26 12.59 -2.89 -4.53
N MET A 27 13.83 -3.43 -4.57
CA MET A 27 14.15 -4.63 -5.32
C MET A 27 13.41 -5.85 -4.80
N ILE A 28 13.31 -6.01 -3.47
CA ILE A 28 12.55 -7.11 -2.86
C ILE A 28 11.07 -7.01 -3.24
N LEU A 29 10.47 -5.81 -3.16
CA LEU A 29 9.08 -5.60 -3.56
C LEU A 29 8.86 -5.92 -5.04
N ALA A 30 9.77 -5.48 -5.91
CA ALA A 30 9.71 -5.79 -7.33
C ALA A 30 9.76 -7.31 -7.58
N VAL A 31 10.66 -8.03 -6.91
CA VAL A 31 10.76 -9.50 -7.00
C VAL A 31 9.48 -10.18 -6.52
N VAL A 32 8.92 -9.77 -5.38
CA VAL A 32 7.65 -10.30 -4.86
C VAL A 32 6.49 -10.02 -5.83
N THR A 33 6.55 -8.92 -6.59
CA THR A 33 5.55 -8.61 -7.64
C THR A 33 5.72 -9.53 -8.85
N GLY A 34 6.96 -9.78 -9.29
CA GLY A 34 7.23 -10.74 -10.35
C GLY A 34 6.77 -12.17 -9.99
N ILE A 35 7.04 -12.59 -8.75
CA ILE A 35 6.60 -13.90 -8.22
C ILE A 35 5.07 -13.99 -8.19
N GLU A 36 4.37 -12.92 -7.79
CA GLU A 36 2.91 -12.87 -7.78
C GLU A 36 2.33 -13.09 -9.18
N VAL A 37 2.86 -12.41 -10.20
CA VAL A 37 2.41 -12.58 -11.59
C VAL A 37 2.61 -14.02 -12.06
N VAL A 38 3.75 -14.63 -11.73
CA VAL A 38 4.02 -16.04 -12.06
C VAL A 38 3.05 -16.99 -11.33
N LEU A 39 2.73 -16.72 -10.06
CA LEU A 39 1.77 -17.51 -9.29
C LEU A 39 0.37 -17.53 -9.93
N ILE A 40 -0.06 -16.41 -10.51
CA ILE A 40 -1.36 -16.29 -11.20
C ILE A 40 -1.42 -17.19 -12.44
N TYR A 41 -0.30 -17.39 -13.12
CA TYR A 41 -0.22 -18.25 -14.30
C TYR A 41 -0.25 -19.76 -13.97
N LEU A 42 0.03 -20.14 -12.71
CA LEU A 42 0.02 -21.54 -12.31
C LEU A 42 -1.43 -21.97 -11.94
N PRO A 43 -1.92 -23.14 -12.40
CA PRO A 43 -3.28 -23.59 -12.16
C PRO A 43 -3.48 -24.12 -10.72
N LEU A 44 -3.27 -23.28 -9.72
CA LEU A 44 -3.55 -23.56 -8.30
C LEU A 44 -5.05 -23.46 -7.99
N ALA A 45 -5.43 -23.91 -6.80
CA ALA A 45 -6.77 -23.69 -6.26
C ALA A 45 -7.09 -22.19 -6.21
N LYS A 46 -8.21 -21.79 -6.82
CA LYS A 46 -8.66 -20.38 -6.93
C LYS A 46 -8.67 -19.63 -5.61
N TRP A 47 -9.09 -20.31 -4.54
CA TRP A 47 -9.09 -19.74 -3.17
C TRP A 47 -7.70 -19.34 -2.72
N VAL A 48 -6.69 -20.19 -2.95
CA VAL A 48 -5.30 -19.93 -2.56
C VAL A 48 -4.75 -18.72 -3.32
N VAL A 49 -5.03 -18.65 -4.63
CA VAL A 49 -4.62 -17.51 -5.48
C VAL A 49 -5.25 -16.22 -4.98
N VAL A 50 -6.57 -16.19 -4.74
CA VAL A 50 -7.26 -14.99 -4.26
C VAL A 50 -6.73 -14.53 -2.90
N THR A 51 -6.54 -15.46 -1.95
CA THR A 51 -5.98 -15.11 -0.64
C THR A 51 -4.54 -14.60 -0.74
N ALA A 52 -3.71 -15.24 -1.57
CA ALA A 52 -2.32 -14.84 -1.77
C ALA A 52 -2.22 -13.45 -2.39
N LEU A 53 -3.00 -13.16 -3.43
CA LEU A 53 -3.04 -11.84 -4.07
C LEU A 53 -3.50 -10.75 -3.10
N LEU A 54 -4.52 -11.03 -2.28
CA LEU A 54 -5.02 -10.08 -1.29
C LEU A 54 -3.95 -9.78 -0.22
N THR A 55 -3.29 -10.83 0.30
CA THR A 55 -2.21 -10.68 1.29
C THR A 55 -0.99 -9.99 0.70
N LEU A 56 -0.58 -10.34 -0.51
CA LEU A 56 0.56 -9.73 -1.20
C LEU A 56 0.28 -8.27 -1.56
N SER A 57 -0.94 -7.92 -1.94
CA SER A 57 -1.35 -6.54 -2.20
C SER A 57 -1.30 -5.69 -0.92
N ALA A 58 -1.92 -6.16 0.17
CA ALA A 58 -1.90 -5.47 1.46
C ALA A 58 -0.47 -5.35 2.03
N GLY A 59 0.32 -6.43 1.94
CA GLY A 59 1.70 -6.46 2.41
C GLY A 59 2.62 -5.51 1.63
N LYS A 60 2.49 -5.46 0.29
CA LYS A 60 3.23 -4.51 -0.54
C LYS A 60 2.86 -3.08 -0.20
N PHE A 61 1.58 -2.78 -0.06
CA PHE A 61 1.10 -1.47 0.33
C PHE A 61 1.71 -1.03 1.68
N LEU A 62 1.63 -1.87 2.71
CA LEU A 62 2.24 -1.61 4.01
C LEU A 62 3.75 -1.40 3.93
N ALA A 63 4.46 -2.23 3.16
CA ALA A 63 5.89 -2.10 2.96
C ALA A 63 6.26 -0.78 2.27
N VAL A 64 5.50 -0.35 1.25
CA VAL A 64 5.71 0.97 0.62
C VAL A 64 5.52 2.09 1.63
N ILE A 65 4.48 2.03 2.46
CA ILE A 65 4.21 3.10 3.43
C ILE A 65 5.23 3.14 4.57
N PHE A 66 5.62 1.98 5.12
CA PHE A 66 6.59 1.91 6.21
C PHE A 66 8.00 2.27 5.77
N TYR A 67 8.41 1.78 4.59
CA TYR A 67 9.76 1.97 4.09
C TYR A 67 9.81 3.24 3.24
N PHE A 68 9.16 3.30 2.07
CA PHE A 68 9.26 4.41 1.10
C PHE A 68 8.72 5.75 1.59
N MET A 69 7.70 5.77 2.45
CA MET A 69 7.19 7.02 3.04
C MET A 69 7.95 7.48 4.29
N HIS A 70 9.11 6.90 4.60
CA HIS A 70 9.99 7.36 5.69
C HIS A 70 9.41 7.22 7.11
N LEU A 71 8.22 6.63 7.31
CA LEU A 71 7.56 6.53 8.62
C LEU A 71 8.38 5.82 9.72
N ARG A 72 9.31 4.94 9.34
CA ARG A 72 10.25 4.29 10.28
C ARG A 72 11.20 5.30 10.96
N TRP A 73 11.49 6.42 10.30
CA TRP A 73 12.44 7.45 10.72
C TRP A 73 11.81 8.84 10.92
N ASP A 74 10.57 9.04 10.48
CA ASP A 74 9.77 10.23 10.76
C ASP A 74 9.01 10.12 12.09
N LYS A 75 8.42 11.23 12.56
CA LYS A 75 7.61 11.29 13.76
C LYS A 75 6.39 10.38 13.61
N VAL A 76 6.11 9.58 14.64
CA VAL A 76 4.95 8.67 14.76
C VAL A 76 3.61 9.34 14.40
N PHE A 77 3.53 10.66 14.52
CA PHE A 77 2.39 11.48 14.09
C PHE A 77 1.96 11.24 12.63
N CYS A 78 2.91 11.14 11.70
CA CYS A 78 2.60 10.90 10.28
C CYS A 78 2.00 9.49 10.07
N THR A 79 2.50 8.50 10.80
CA THR A 79 1.95 7.14 10.83
C THR A 79 0.52 7.11 11.37
N ILE A 80 0.24 7.86 12.44
CA ILE A 80 -1.09 7.94 13.06
C ILE A 80 -2.09 8.57 12.09
N LEU A 81 -1.74 9.69 11.44
CA LEU A 81 -2.62 10.35 10.49
C LEU A 81 -2.95 9.44 9.29
N PHE A 82 -1.94 8.74 8.77
CA PHE A 82 -2.14 7.75 7.70
C PHE A 82 -3.04 6.60 8.14
N PHE A 83 -2.84 6.05 9.33
CA PHE A 83 -3.66 4.96 9.86
C PHE A 83 -5.12 5.39 10.09
N ILE A 84 -5.34 6.60 10.59
CA ILE A 84 -6.68 7.18 10.72
C ILE A 84 -7.33 7.27 9.33
N GLY A 85 -6.61 7.75 8.32
CA GLY A 85 -7.09 7.78 6.93
C GLY A 85 -7.42 6.40 6.38
N LEU A 86 -6.56 5.40 6.61
CA LEU A 86 -6.78 4.01 6.20
C LEU A 86 -8.04 3.41 6.84
N VAL A 87 -8.20 3.59 8.16
CA VAL A 87 -9.35 3.11 8.91
C VAL A 87 -10.62 3.82 8.44
N LEU A 88 -10.56 5.14 8.25
CA LEU A 88 -11.71 5.92 7.79
C LEU A 88 -12.13 5.51 6.37
N ALA A 89 -11.17 5.28 5.46
CA ALA A 89 -11.45 4.80 4.11
C ALA A 89 -12.04 3.37 4.12
N GLY A 90 -11.45 2.46 4.89
CA GLY A 90 -11.95 1.09 5.06
C GLY A 90 -13.35 1.06 5.67
N PHE A 91 -13.59 1.88 6.68
CA PHE A 91 -14.90 2.02 7.32
C PHE A 91 -15.94 2.61 6.36
N THR A 92 -15.57 3.63 5.59
CA THR A 92 -16.47 4.24 4.59
C THR A 92 -16.83 3.24 3.49
N LEU A 93 -15.84 2.48 3.00
CA LEU A 93 -16.08 1.41 2.02
C LEU A 93 -17.01 0.34 2.58
N TRP A 94 -16.78 -0.09 3.83
CA TRP A 94 -17.62 -1.08 4.51
C TRP A 94 -19.05 -0.57 4.72
N ALA A 95 -19.21 0.68 5.16
CA ALA A 95 -20.50 1.34 5.32
C ALA A 95 -21.24 1.43 3.98
N LEU A 96 -20.53 1.75 2.88
CA LEU A 96 -21.10 1.82 1.54
C LEU A 96 -21.57 0.44 1.05
N LEU A 97 -20.78 -0.60 1.27
CA LEU A 97 -21.17 -1.99 0.96
C LEU A 97 -22.41 -2.41 1.76
N HIS A 98 -22.47 -2.05 3.04
CA HIS A 98 -23.62 -2.33 3.88
C HIS A 98 -24.87 -1.53 3.47
N LEU A 99 -24.69 -0.28 3.02
CA LEU A 99 -25.77 0.57 2.51
C LEU A 99 -26.36 0.02 1.21
N PHE A 100 -25.52 -0.40 0.26
CA PHE A 100 -25.98 -0.99 -1.00
C PHE A 100 -26.49 -2.44 -0.85
N GLY A 101 -25.97 -3.18 0.13
CA GLY A 101 -26.42 -4.53 0.48
C GLY A 101 -27.70 -4.57 1.32
N ALA A 102 -28.14 -3.45 1.89
CA ALA A 102 -29.43 -3.36 2.57
C ALA A 102 -30.56 -3.49 1.53
N GLN A 103 -31.57 -4.32 1.83
CA GLN A 103 -32.71 -4.67 0.96
C GLN A 103 -33.56 -3.48 0.47
N ALA A 104 -33.24 -2.24 0.85
CA ALA A 104 -33.87 -1.01 0.38
C ALA A 104 -33.46 -0.62 -1.07
N SER A 105 -32.43 -1.26 -1.65
CA SER A 105 -32.01 -1.04 -3.05
C SER A 105 -32.69 -1.96 -4.06
N ILE A 106 -33.60 -2.86 -3.62
CA ILE A 106 -34.45 -3.64 -4.51
C ILE A 106 -35.41 -2.68 -5.23
N PRO A 107 -35.29 -2.46 -6.55
CA PRO A 107 -36.20 -1.57 -7.24
C PRO A 107 -37.61 -2.18 -7.19
N LEU A 108 -38.62 -1.38 -6.80
CA LEU A 108 -40.03 -1.79 -6.79
C LEU A 108 -40.52 -2.32 -8.16
N THR A 109 -39.76 -2.10 -9.23
CA THR A 109 -39.91 -2.75 -10.55
C THR A 109 -39.90 -4.29 -10.48
N ALA A 110 -39.09 -4.90 -9.61
CA ALA A 110 -39.04 -6.37 -9.49
C ALA A 110 -40.29 -6.94 -8.80
N THR A 111 -40.86 -6.21 -7.85
CA THR A 111 -42.08 -6.61 -7.13
C THR A 111 -43.35 -6.38 -7.97
N ALA A 112 -43.40 -5.32 -8.77
CA ALA A 112 -44.53 -5.06 -9.68
C ALA A 112 -44.64 -6.09 -10.82
N GLY A 113 -43.50 -6.63 -11.28
CA GLY A 113 -43.48 -7.70 -12.29
C GLY A 113 -44.05 -9.03 -11.78
N LEU A 114 -43.90 -9.35 -10.49
CA LEU A 114 -44.34 -10.63 -9.91
C LEU A 114 -45.82 -10.65 -9.51
N LEU A 115 -46.46 -9.48 -9.38
CA LEU A 115 -47.92 -9.37 -9.13
C LEU A 115 -48.75 -9.31 -10.43
N LEU A 116 -48.10 -9.32 -11.61
CA LEU A 116 -48.74 -9.33 -12.93
C LEU A 116 -48.57 -10.66 -13.70
N PHE A 117 -48.02 -11.70 -13.05
CA PHE A 117 -48.03 -13.09 -13.51
C PHE A 117 -48.61 -13.99 -12.43
#